data_AF-A0A661JGF8-F1
#
_entry.id   AF-A0A661JGF8-F1
#
_cell.length_a   1.000
_cell.length_b   1.000
_cell.length_c   1.000
_cell.angle_alpha   90.00
_cell.angle_beta   90.00
_cell.angle_gamma   90.00
#
_symmetry.space_group_name_H-M   'P 1'
#
loop_
_entity.id
_entity.type
_entity.pdbx_description
1 polymer ?
#
loop_
_entity_poly.entity_id
_entity_poly.type
_entity_poly.pdbx_seq_one_letter_code
_entity_poly.pdbx_strand_id
1 'polypeptide(L)'
;EHFLATRQVSRPSARQWVAVEMRRLRESLGRYAGRAITDDDLRRSIRLFNENRALLRRLYDVKRRAPGLLSNREFFDVVKAAFFMDRSEHTELLKPLVQWAEGEAEKGAADGHFPAVVAGIVVEPPQIYDLLDEVGANVVADNLPTASRYIYYDVSEEGDPIEAMAERHVSRPNFSPINDQVERIYTDLIELYREYAAQAIFYIHIKYCESQDYDLPDIKRKMREEGIPMLVVETEYQSTHLALMKTRIEAFCEAVLGRV
;
A
#
# COMPACT_ATOMS: atom_id res chain seq x y z
N GLU A 1 19.23 20.55 6.13
CA GLU A 1 20.05 19.33 6.07
C GLU A 1 19.34 18.32 5.17
N HIS A 2 20.07 17.55 4.36
CA HIS A 2 19.47 16.53 3.50
C HIS A 2 19.55 15.18 4.21
N PHE A 3 18.43 14.46 4.31
CA PHE A 3 18.40 13.08 4.78
C PHE A 3 18.66 12.14 3.61
N LEU A 4 19.69 11.30 3.70
CA LEU A 4 20.07 10.38 2.63
C LEU A 4 19.73 8.93 3.01
N ALA A 5 18.52 8.49 2.68
CA ALA A 5 18.16 7.08 2.78
C ALA A 5 18.90 6.23 1.74
N THR A 6 19.37 5.04 2.12
CA THR A 6 19.99 4.10 1.18
C THR A 6 18.95 3.54 0.22
N ARG A 7 19.23 3.58 -1.08
CA ARG A 7 18.37 2.91 -2.08
C ARG A 7 18.64 1.41 -2.20
N GLN A 8 19.87 0.97 -1.95
CA GLN A 8 20.25 -0.46 -1.93
C GLN A 8 20.17 -1.02 -0.51
N VAL A 9 18.96 -1.37 -0.07
CA VAL A 9 18.69 -1.77 1.32
C VAL A 9 19.27 -3.14 1.71
N SER A 10 19.59 -4.00 0.73
CA SER A 10 20.15 -5.33 0.96
C SER A 10 21.65 -5.36 1.30
N ARG A 11 22.36 -4.23 1.19
CA ARG A 11 23.79 -4.18 1.53
C ARG A 11 23.96 -4.32 3.05
N PRO A 12 24.97 -5.06 3.55
CA PRO A 12 25.21 -5.20 4.99
C PRO A 12 25.39 -3.86 5.73
N SER A 13 25.90 -2.83 5.04
CA SER A 13 26.10 -1.49 5.58
C SER A 13 24.84 -0.60 5.56
N ALA A 14 23.77 -0.99 4.85
CA ALA A 14 22.61 -0.15 4.63
C ALA A 14 21.91 0.22 5.94
N ARG A 15 21.64 -0.78 6.78
CA ARG A 15 20.99 -0.59 8.09
C ARG A 15 21.77 0.38 8.98
N GLN A 16 23.09 0.21 9.06
CA GLN A 16 23.97 1.08 9.84
C GLN A 16 23.97 2.52 9.31
N TRP A 17 24.04 2.69 7.98
CA TRP A 17 23.97 4.01 7.35
C TRP A 17 22.65 4.72 7.68
N VAL A 18 21.52 4.02 7.52
CA VAL A 18 20.19 4.57 7.82
C VAL A 18 20.10 4.99 9.29
N ALA A 19 20.62 4.19 10.23
CA ALA A 19 20.62 4.54 11.65
C ALA A 19 21.45 5.81 11.94
N VAL A 20 22.62 5.98 11.30
CA VAL A 20 23.44 7.19 11.43
C VAL A 20 22.71 8.42 10.87
N GLU A 21 22.10 8.30 9.70
CA GLU A 21 21.35 9.39 9.08
C GLU A 21 20.09 9.76 9.88
N MET A 22 19.41 8.77 10.48
CA MET A 22 18.29 9.03 11.39
C MET A 22 18.73 9.76 12.68
N ARG A 23 19.91 9.45 13.24
CA ARG A 23 20.49 10.19 14.38
C ARG A 23 20.77 11.64 14.01
N ARG A 24 21.41 11.88 12.85
CA ARG A 24 21.65 13.24 12.34
C ARG A 24 20.35 14.00 12.14
N LEU A 25 19.34 13.36 11.54
CA LEU A 25 18.02 13.94 11.33
C LEU A 25 17.34 14.30 12.66
N ARG A 26 17.38 13.42 13.66
CA ARG A 26 16.86 13.68 15.01
C ARG A 26 17.48 14.94 15.63
N GLU A 27 18.80 15.07 15.56
CA GLU A 27 19.49 16.26 16.09
C GLU A 27 19.10 17.53 15.33
N SER A 28 19.05 17.45 13.99
CA SER A 28 18.67 18.56 13.12
C SER A 28 17.25 19.05 13.40
N LEU A 29 16.29 18.12 13.47
CA LEU A 29 14.90 18.42 13.81
C LEU A 29 14.76 18.94 15.23
N GLY A 30 15.54 18.44 16.19
CA GLY A 30 15.55 18.96 17.55
C GLY A 30 16.02 20.42 17.62
N ARG A 31 17.09 20.77 16.90
CA ARG A 31 17.55 22.16 16.77
C ARG A 31 16.48 23.04 16.12
N TYR A 32 15.88 22.57 15.03
CA TYR A 32 14.82 23.30 14.33
C TYR A 32 13.60 23.55 15.22
N ALA A 33 13.17 22.54 15.98
CA ALA A 33 12.02 22.63 16.89
C ALA A 33 12.34 23.38 18.20
N GLY A 34 13.59 23.79 18.43
CA GLY A 34 14.02 24.45 19.67
C GLY A 34 13.99 23.55 20.91
N ARG A 35 13.89 22.22 20.74
CA ARG A 35 13.87 21.24 21.84
C ARG A 35 14.52 19.93 21.43
N ALA A 36 15.21 19.26 22.36
CA ALA A 36 15.72 17.92 22.10
C ALA A 36 14.57 16.93 21.85
N ILE A 37 14.75 16.03 20.88
CA ILE A 37 13.89 14.87 20.68
C ILE A 37 14.50 13.73 21.50
N THR A 38 13.79 13.25 22.51
CA THR A 38 14.29 12.21 23.42
C THR A 38 13.99 10.80 22.90
N ASP A 39 14.64 9.77 23.46
CA ASP A 39 14.30 8.38 23.13
C ASP A 39 12.86 8.05 23.52
N ASP A 40 12.37 8.63 24.63
CA ASP A 40 10.99 8.44 25.07
C ASP A 40 9.98 9.11 24.14
N ASP A 41 10.31 10.26 23.55
CA ASP A 41 9.50 10.87 22.48
C ASP A 41 9.37 9.91 21.29
N LEU A 42 10.47 9.28 20.88
CA LEU A 42 10.49 8.32 19.79
C LEU A 42 9.69 7.06 20.13
N ARG A 43 9.85 6.49 21.33
CA ARG A 43 9.09 5.31 21.77
C ARG A 43 7.59 5.57 21.80
N ARG A 44 7.15 6.73 22.29
CA ARG A 44 5.73 7.11 22.27
C ARG A 44 5.20 7.24 20.84
N SER A 45 5.98 7.85 19.95
CA SER A 45 5.63 7.94 18.53
C SER A 45 5.57 6.56 17.86
N ILE A 46 6.54 5.68 18.12
CA ILE A 46 6.57 4.32 17.61
C ILE A 46 5.28 3.56 17.97
N ARG A 47 4.88 3.59 19.25
CA ARG A 47 3.62 2.99 19.73
C ARG A 47 2.41 3.49 18.98
N LEU A 48 2.27 4.81 18.89
CA LEU A 48 1.15 5.46 18.20
C LEU A 48 1.09 5.03 16.72
N PHE A 49 2.23 4.98 16.04
CA PHE A 49 2.31 4.57 14.65
C PHE A 49 2.06 3.07 14.46
N ASN A 50 2.51 2.21 15.39
CA ASN A 50 2.22 0.77 15.38
C ASN A 50 0.72 0.50 15.61
N GLU A 51 0.10 1.15 16.60
CA GLU A 51 -1.33 1.06 16.88
C GLU A 51 -2.15 1.45 15.65
N ASN A 52 -1.78 2.56 14.99
CA ASN A 52 -2.47 2.99 13.79
C ASN A 52 -2.37 1.97 12.65
N ARG A 53 -1.16 1.43 12.39
CA ARG A 53 -0.97 0.40 11.37
C ARG A 53 -1.76 -0.87 11.69
N ALA A 54 -1.82 -1.27 12.97
CA ALA A 54 -2.61 -2.41 13.40
C ALA A 54 -4.11 -2.21 13.14
N LEU A 55 -4.65 -1.03 13.41
CA LEU A 55 -6.04 -0.68 13.09
C LEU A 55 -6.30 -0.70 11.58
N LEU A 56 -5.40 -0.15 10.76
CA LEU A 56 -5.53 -0.22 9.30
C LEU A 56 -5.51 -1.67 8.80
N ARG A 57 -4.63 -2.53 9.33
CA ARG A 57 -4.60 -3.96 8.98
C ARG A 57 -5.91 -4.67 9.34
N ARG A 58 -6.52 -4.35 10.49
CA ARG A 58 -7.86 -4.85 10.84
C ARG A 58 -8.93 -4.40 9.85
N LEU A 59 -8.86 -3.16 9.36
CA LEU A 59 -9.76 -2.67 8.33
C LEU A 59 -9.58 -3.43 7.00
N TYR A 60 -8.33 -3.76 6.61
CA TYR A 60 -8.07 -4.66 5.47
C TYR A 60 -8.74 -6.04 5.68
N ASP A 61 -8.67 -6.60 6.89
CA ASP A 61 -9.33 -7.87 7.20
C ASP A 61 -10.86 -7.79 7.11
N VAL A 62 -11.45 -6.64 7.42
CA VAL A 62 -12.87 -6.38 7.16
C VAL A 62 -13.15 -6.33 5.67
N LYS A 63 -12.38 -5.56 4.89
CA LYS A 63 -12.53 -5.42 3.43
C LYS A 63 -12.47 -6.76 2.70
N ARG A 64 -11.71 -7.73 3.25
CA ARG A 64 -11.62 -9.12 2.76
C ARG A 64 -12.84 -9.96 3.09
N ARG A 65 -13.35 -9.87 4.32
CA ARG A 65 -14.43 -10.73 4.83
C ARG A 65 -15.84 -10.22 4.51
N ALA A 66 -16.00 -8.92 4.28
CA ALA A 66 -17.26 -8.28 3.94
C ALA A 66 -17.14 -7.44 2.65
N PRO A 67 -17.05 -8.08 1.47
CA PRO A 67 -17.09 -7.40 0.18
C PRO A 67 -18.28 -6.43 0.08
N GLY A 68 -18.01 -5.22 -0.40
CA GLY A 68 -19.01 -4.16 -0.59
C GLY A 68 -19.39 -3.37 0.67
N LEU A 69 -18.93 -3.74 1.87
CA LEU A 69 -19.24 -2.98 3.10
C LEU A 69 -18.67 -1.55 3.06
N LEU A 70 -17.45 -1.41 2.55
CA LEU A 70 -16.84 -0.14 2.20
C LEU A 70 -16.55 -0.18 0.70
N SER A 71 -16.88 0.89 -0.01
CA SER A 71 -16.41 1.04 -1.40
C SER A 71 -14.88 1.03 -1.43
N ASN A 72 -14.29 0.71 -2.58
CA ASN A 72 -12.83 0.82 -2.72
C ASN A 72 -12.37 2.24 -2.40
N ARG A 73 -13.12 3.24 -2.86
CA ARG A 73 -12.77 4.65 -2.64
C ARG A 73 -12.81 5.03 -1.17
N GLU A 74 -13.88 4.69 -0.45
CA GLU A 74 -13.98 4.97 0.99
C GLU A 74 -12.84 4.31 1.76
N PHE A 75 -12.55 3.05 1.45
CA PHE A 75 -11.47 2.30 2.10
C PHE A 75 -10.10 2.96 1.86
N PHE A 76 -9.75 3.23 0.60
CA PHE A 76 -8.44 3.80 0.28
C PHE A 76 -8.32 5.28 0.66
N ASP A 77 -9.42 6.04 0.72
CA ASP A 77 -9.42 7.41 1.26
C ASP A 77 -9.07 7.40 2.76
N VAL A 78 -9.60 6.43 3.54
CA VAL A 78 -9.21 6.23 4.95
C VAL A 78 -7.72 5.88 5.06
N VAL A 79 -7.22 4.93 4.26
CA VAL A 79 -5.80 4.57 4.27
C VAL A 79 -4.92 5.76 3.90
N LYS A 80 -5.33 6.54 2.89
CA LYS A 80 -4.60 7.70 2.37
C LYS A 80 -4.61 8.87 3.36
N ALA A 81 -5.69 9.08 4.11
CA ALA A 81 -5.80 10.12 5.14
C ALA A 81 -4.68 10.00 6.19
N ALA A 82 -4.20 8.79 6.46
CA ALA A 82 -3.08 8.52 7.35
C ALA A 82 -1.77 9.27 6.94
N PHE A 83 -1.61 9.63 5.66
CA PHE A 83 -0.44 10.36 5.16
C PHE A 83 -0.54 11.88 5.29
N PHE A 84 -1.74 12.42 5.56
CA PHE A 84 -2.01 13.86 5.57
C PHE A 84 -2.47 14.39 6.93
N MET A 85 -3.05 13.54 7.77
CA MET A 85 -3.53 13.89 9.11
C MET A 85 -2.46 13.67 10.17
N ASP A 86 -2.61 14.37 11.30
CA ASP A 86 -1.86 14.01 12.50
C ASP A 86 -2.17 12.56 12.88
N ARG A 87 -1.13 11.80 13.27
CA ARG A 87 -1.29 10.37 13.52
C ARG A 87 -2.24 10.07 14.67
N SER A 88 -2.25 10.91 15.71
CA SER A 88 -3.13 10.72 16.87
C SER A 88 -4.59 10.95 16.50
N GLU A 89 -4.87 12.03 15.76
CA GLU A 89 -6.22 12.34 15.27
C GLU A 89 -6.76 11.23 14.35
N HIS A 90 -5.94 10.80 13.38
CA HIS A 90 -6.33 9.70 12.49
C HIS A 90 -6.57 8.40 13.25
N THR A 91 -5.75 8.07 14.26
CA THR A 91 -5.96 6.88 15.11
C THR A 91 -7.28 6.95 15.88
N GLU A 92 -7.61 8.10 16.47
CA GLU A 92 -8.84 8.26 17.24
C GLU A 92 -10.10 8.18 16.35
N LEU A 93 -10.04 8.67 15.11
CA LEU A 93 -11.14 8.50 14.14
C LEU A 93 -11.23 7.05 13.62
N LEU A 94 -10.10 6.36 13.47
CA LEU A 94 -10.06 5.00 12.94
C LEU A 94 -10.60 3.96 13.92
N LYS A 95 -10.43 4.16 15.24
CA LYS A 95 -10.95 3.25 16.28
C LYS A 95 -12.45 2.95 16.16
N PRO A 96 -13.36 3.95 16.20
CA PRO A 96 -14.80 3.70 16.08
C PRO A 96 -15.18 3.17 14.69
N LEU A 97 -14.50 3.59 13.63
CA LEU A 97 -14.73 3.08 12.27
C LEU A 97 -14.42 1.58 12.19
N VAL A 98 -13.27 1.14 12.69
CA VAL A 98 -12.89 -0.29 12.70
C VAL A 98 -13.86 -1.10 13.55
N GLN A 99 -14.24 -0.60 14.74
CA GLN A 99 -15.20 -1.29 15.60
C GLN A 99 -16.57 -1.47 14.92
N TRP A 100 -17.08 -0.42 14.28
CA TRP A 100 -18.32 -0.49 13.50
C TRP A 100 -18.18 -1.48 12.34
N ALA A 101 -17.11 -1.35 11.54
CA ALA A 101 -16.91 -2.16 10.35
C ALA A 101 -16.75 -3.66 10.68
N GLU A 102 -16.08 -4.00 11.78
CA GLU A 102 -15.99 -5.38 12.26
C GLU A 102 -17.35 -5.94 12.70
N GLY A 103 -18.17 -5.13 13.36
CA GLY A 103 -19.53 -5.54 13.76
C GLY A 103 -20.48 -5.70 12.56
N GLU A 104 -20.37 -4.85 11.54
CA GLU A 104 -21.16 -4.99 10.31
C GLU A 104 -20.69 -6.18 9.46
N ALA A 105 -19.40 -6.50 9.47
CA ALA A 105 -18.86 -7.63 8.71
C ALA A 105 -19.45 -8.99 9.12
N GLU A 106 -19.98 -9.11 10.34
CA GLU A 106 -20.66 -10.32 10.83
C GLU A 106 -22.02 -10.55 10.14
N LYS A 107 -22.62 -9.52 9.53
CA LYS A 107 -23.95 -9.60 8.90
C LYS A 107 -23.92 -10.25 7.51
N GLY A 108 -22.75 -10.49 6.94
CA GLY A 108 -22.54 -11.18 5.68
C GLY A 108 -22.01 -10.30 4.55
N ALA A 109 -21.59 -10.96 3.47
CA ALA A 109 -21.04 -10.33 2.27
C ALA A 109 -22.15 -9.88 1.30
N ALA A 110 -21.93 -8.78 0.59
CA ALA A 110 -22.80 -8.39 -0.52
C ALA A 110 -22.53 -9.25 -1.76
N ASP A 111 -23.61 -9.67 -2.44
CA ASP A 111 -23.52 -10.35 -3.74
C ASP A 111 -22.95 -9.42 -4.83
N GLY A 112 -22.54 -10.01 -5.96
CA GLY A 112 -22.06 -9.26 -7.13
C GLY A 112 -20.60 -8.82 -7.07
N HIS A 113 -19.91 -9.03 -5.95
CA HIS A 113 -18.51 -8.66 -5.81
C HIS A 113 -17.56 -9.81 -6.15
N PHE A 114 -16.34 -9.48 -6.60
CA PHE A 114 -15.24 -10.42 -6.72
C PHE A 114 -13.94 -9.86 -6.13
N PRO A 115 -13.09 -10.70 -5.52
CA PRO A 115 -11.81 -10.26 -4.97
C PRO A 115 -10.86 -9.86 -6.09
N ALA A 116 -10.25 -8.69 -5.96
CA ALA A 116 -9.23 -8.18 -6.88
C ALA A 116 -8.00 -7.69 -6.12
N VAL A 117 -6.86 -7.69 -6.79
CA VAL A 117 -5.62 -7.06 -6.32
C VAL A 117 -5.36 -5.79 -7.11
N VAL A 118 -4.95 -4.72 -6.44
CA VAL A 118 -4.45 -3.51 -7.10
C VAL A 118 -2.94 -3.39 -6.91
N ALA A 119 -2.21 -3.05 -7.97
CA ALA A 119 -0.77 -2.85 -7.91
C ALA A 119 -0.39 -1.54 -8.60
N GLY A 120 0.72 -0.93 -8.19
CA GLY A 120 1.14 0.36 -8.76
C GLY A 120 2.01 1.18 -7.81
N ILE A 121 2.25 2.43 -8.18
CA ILE A 121 2.95 3.39 -7.32
C ILE A 121 1.95 4.14 -6.44
N VAL A 122 0.80 4.47 -7.02
CA VAL A 122 -0.37 5.09 -6.41
C VAL A 122 -1.53 4.92 -7.38
N VAL A 123 -2.76 4.93 -6.88
CA VAL A 123 -3.96 5.04 -7.71
C VAL A 123 -4.33 6.50 -7.83
N GLU A 124 -4.08 7.07 -9.00
CA GLU A 124 -4.49 8.44 -9.35
C GLU A 124 -5.05 8.45 -10.78
N PRO A 125 -6.20 9.08 -11.03
CA PRO A 125 -7.04 9.77 -10.05
C PRO A 125 -7.84 8.76 -9.19
N PRO A 126 -8.33 9.14 -7.98
CA PRO A 126 -9.01 8.22 -7.06
C PRO A 126 -10.32 7.64 -7.62
N GLN A 127 -10.90 8.28 -8.64
CA GLN A 127 -12.08 7.80 -9.36
C GLN A 127 -11.86 6.43 -10.03
N ILE A 128 -10.61 5.99 -10.21
CA ILE A 128 -10.34 4.61 -10.64
C ILE A 128 -10.94 3.60 -9.64
N TYR A 129 -10.95 3.90 -8.34
CA TYR A 129 -11.61 3.03 -7.36
C TYR A 129 -13.12 2.94 -7.60
N ASP A 130 -13.76 4.05 -7.95
CA ASP A 130 -15.19 4.07 -8.30
C ASP A 130 -15.45 3.19 -9.54
N LEU A 131 -14.59 3.27 -10.56
CA LEU A 131 -14.69 2.41 -11.76
C LEU A 131 -14.52 0.92 -11.45
N LEU A 132 -13.70 0.58 -10.46
CA LEU A 132 -13.54 -0.80 -9.99
C LEU A 132 -14.78 -1.25 -9.20
N ASP A 133 -15.38 -0.38 -8.39
CA ASP A 133 -16.63 -0.65 -7.69
C ASP A 133 -17.79 -0.90 -8.69
N GLU A 134 -17.85 -0.13 -9.79
CA GLU A 134 -18.88 -0.27 -10.85
C GLU A 134 -18.92 -1.66 -11.49
N VAL A 135 -17.77 -2.35 -11.62
CA VAL A 135 -17.68 -3.71 -12.16
C VAL A 135 -17.70 -4.79 -11.06
N GLY A 136 -17.93 -4.41 -9.81
CA GLY A 136 -17.97 -5.33 -8.66
C GLY A 136 -16.59 -5.80 -8.18
N ALA A 137 -15.49 -5.17 -8.60
CA ALA A 137 -14.16 -5.54 -8.12
C ALA A 137 -13.94 -5.04 -6.69
N ASN A 138 -13.98 -5.92 -5.70
CA ASN A 138 -13.63 -5.62 -4.31
C ASN A 138 -12.13 -5.78 -4.11
N VAL A 139 -11.40 -4.68 -3.88
CA VAL A 139 -9.94 -4.73 -3.73
C VAL A 139 -9.59 -5.28 -2.34
N VAL A 140 -9.23 -6.57 -2.29
CA VAL A 140 -8.97 -7.32 -1.05
C VAL A 140 -7.51 -7.25 -0.60
N ALA A 141 -6.62 -6.88 -1.53
CA ALA A 141 -5.21 -6.68 -1.29
C ALA A 141 -4.63 -5.70 -2.31
N ASP A 142 -3.51 -5.10 -1.96
CA ASP A 142 -2.78 -4.22 -2.87
C ASP A 142 -1.27 -4.36 -2.69
N ASN A 143 -0.53 -3.85 -3.68
CA ASN A 143 0.91 -3.69 -3.64
C ASN A 143 1.30 -2.22 -3.90
N LEU A 144 0.77 -1.30 -3.07
CA LEU A 144 0.95 0.14 -3.23
C LEU A 144 1.82 0.74 -2.11
N PRO A 145 2.87 1.53 -2.44
CA PRO A 145 3.62 2.35 -1.47
C PRO A 145 2.75 3.24 -0.59
N THR A 146 1.64 3.71 -1.14
CA THR A 146 0.65 4.60 -0.50
C THR A 146 -0.45 3.86 0.26
N ALA A 147 -0.36 2.52 0.37
CA ALA A 147 -1.32 1.71 1.10
C ALA A 147 -0.66 0.52 1.82
N SER A 148 -0.80 -0.73 1.34
CA SER A 148 -0.36 -1.92 2.09
C SER A 148 1.14 -1.90 2.44
N ARG A 149 1.99 -1.41 1.53
CA ARG A 149 3.45 -1.34 1.75
C ARG A 149 3.83 -0.45 2.93
N TYR A 150 3.00 0.54 3.26
CA TYR A 150 3.22 1.40 4.42
C TYR A 150 2.92 0.69 5.74
N ILE A 151 1.96 -0.25 5.75
CA ILE A 151 1.45 -0.90 6.97
C ILE A 151 1.97 -2.32 7.21
N TYR A 152 2.67 -2.96 6.28
CA TYR A 152 3.12 -4.36 6.41
C TYR A 152 3.89 -4.66 7.71
N TYR A 153 4.82 -3.78 8.07
CA TYR A 153 5.73 -4.00 9.18
C TYR A 153 5.58 -2.93 10.25
N ASP A 154 5.74 -3.32 11.50
CA ASP A 154 5.84 -2.43 12.65
C ASP A 154 7.28 -2.18 13.06
N VAL A 155 7.50 -1.18 13.90
CA VAL A 155 8.81 -0.91 14.51
C VAL A 155 8.85 -1.65 15.85
N SER A 156 9.95 -2.35 16.17
CA SER A 156 10.16 -2.91 17.51
C SER A 156 10.06 -1.81 18.57
N GLU A 157 9.29 -2.06 19.64
CA GLU A 157 9.21 -1.14 20.78
C GLU A 157 10.36 -1.31 21.77
N GLU A 158 11.14 -2.38 21.61
CA GLU A 158 12.26 -2.74 22.45
C GLU A 158 13.59 -2.25 21.86
N GLY A 159 14.54 -1.93 22.74
CA GLY A 159 15.91 -1.53 22.38
C GLY A 159 16.08 -0.03 22.07
N ASP A 160 17.08 0.29 21.25
CA ASP A 160 17.33 1.64 20.74
C ASP A 160 16.27 1.96 19.66
N PRO A 161 15.46 3.02 19.82
CA PRO A 161 14.36 3.32 18.92
C PRO A 161 14.80 3.69 17.50
N ILE A 162 16.00 4.24 17.34
CA ILE A 162 16.57 4.57 16.03
C ILE A 162 17.00 3.30 15.32
N GLU A 163 17.69 2.40 16.03
CA GLU A 163 18.08 1.10 15.45
C GLU A 163 16.84 0.29 15.02
N ALA A 164 15.77 0.32 15.81
CA ALA A 164 14.51 -0.32 15.46
C ALA A 164 13.85 0.31 14.22
N MET A 165 13.84 1.63 14.10
CA MET A 165 13.33 2.32 12.90
C MET A 165 14.18 2.04 11.65
N ALA A 166 15.51 1.97 11.81
CA ALA A 166 16.43 1.67 10.73
C ALA A 166 16.26 0.23 10.24
N GLU A 167 16.08 -0.73 11.16
CA GLU A 167 15.75 -2.12 10.83
C GLU A 167 14.47 -2.16 9.98
N ARG A 168 13.37 -1.59 10.50
CA ARG A 168 12.12 -1.54 9.74
C ARG A 168 12.28 -0.91 8.36
N HIS A 169 13.13 0.11 8.20
CA HIS A 169 13.35 0.74 6.90
C HIS A 169 13.92 -0.24 5.88
N VAL A 170 14.91 -1.05 6.27
CA VAL A 170 15.59 -1.99 5.36
C VAL A 170 14.83 -3.31 5.18
N SER A 171 13.95 -3.69 6.11
CA SER A 171 13.12 -4.90 5.98
C SER A 171 11.91 -4.72 5.04
N ARG A 172 11.61 -3.50 4.60
CA ARG A 172 10.46 -3.23 3.70
C ARG A 172 10.63 -3.91 2.35
N PRO A 173 9.52 -4.20 1.63
CA PRO A 173 9.60 -4.75 0.28
C PRO A 173 10.39 -3.80 -0.62
N ASN A 174 11.20 -4.38 -1.50
CA ASN A 174 12.10 -3.61 -2.34
C ASN A 174 11.34 -2.63 -3.24
N PHE A 175 11.98 -1.50 -3.54
CA PHE A 175 11.47 -0.53 -4.50
C PHE A 175 12.03 -0.86 -5.90
N SER A 176 11.16 -0.75 -6.90
CA SER A 176 11.51 -0.89 -8.30
C SER A 176 12.51 0.20 -8.76
N PRO A 177 13.53 -0.07 -9.59
CA PRO A 177 14.11 -1.36 -9.97
C PRO A 177 15.33 -1.71 -9.09
N ILE A 178 15.51 -1.04 -7.94
CA ILE A 178 16.71 -1.17 -7.10
C ILE A 178 16.47 -2.26 -6.07
N ASN A 179 16.66 -3.50 -6.50
CA ASN A 179 16.45 -4.68 -5.68
C ASN A 179 17.50 -5.76 -6.01
N ASP A 180 17.78 -6.62 -5.04
CA ASP A 180 18.63 -7.81 -5.20
C ASP A 180 17.82 -9.08 -5.53
N GLN A 181 16.54 -9.07 -5.16
CA GLN A 181 15.55 -10.12 -5.44
C GLN A 181 14.60 -9.63 -6.54
N VAL A 182 15.10 -9.65 -7.79
CA VAL A 182 14.42 -9.09 -8.96
C VAL A 182 13.07 -9.76 -9.22
N GLU A 183 12.97 -11.05 -8.92
CA GLU A 183 11.74 -11.82 -9.05
C GLU A 183 10.59 -11.33 -8.16
N ARG A 184 10.88 -10.66 -7.04
CA ARG A 184 9.85 -10.20 -6.10
C ARG A 184 8.88 -9.19 -6.67
N ILE A 185 9.27 -8.50 -7.75
CA ILE A 185 8.38 -7.59 -8.48
C ILE A 185 7.11 -8.29 -8.99
N TYR A 186 7.19 -9.59 -9.29
CA TYR A 186 6.06 -10.40 -9.75
C TYR A 186 5.69 -11.52 -8.79
N THR A 187 6.61 -12.11 -8.01
CA THR A 187 6.24 -13.18 -7.07
C THR A 187 5.37 -12.64 -5.94
N ASP A 188 5.64 -11.44 -5.41
CA ASP A 188 4.79 -10.81 -4.40
C ASP A 188 3.36 -10.61 -4.94
N LEU A 189 3.19 -10.28 -6.24
CA LEU A 189 1.86 -10.14 -6.86
C LEU A 189 1.14 -11.48 -7.02
N ILE A 190 1.87 -12.53 -7.40
CA ILE A 190 1.34 -13.90 -7.52
C ILE A 190 0.89 -14.40 -6.14
N GLU A 191 1.69 -14.16 -5.11
CA GLU A 191 1.38 -14.51 -3.72
C GLU A 191 0.10 -13.82 -3.27
N LEU A 192 -0.01 -12.50 -3.43
CA LEU A 192 -1.24 -11.76 -3.09
C LEU A 192 -2.45 -12.27 -3.88
N TYR A 193 -2.30 -12.53 -5.18
CA TYR A 193 -3.39 -13.05 -6.01
C TYR A 193 -3.90 -14.40 -5.50
N ARG A 194 -2.98 -15.31 -5.13
CA ARG A 194 -3.31 -16.66 -4.64
C ARG A 194 -3.83 -16.64 -3.21
N GLU A 195 -3.16 -15.93 -2.31
CA GLU A 195 -3.49 -15.84 -0.88
C GLU A 195 -4.93 -15.34 -0.67
N TYR A 196 -5.32 -14.33 -1.44
CA TYR A 196 -6.65 -13.72 -1.32
C TYR A 196 -7.65 -14.20 -2.39
N ALA A 197 -7.32 -15.31 -3.07
CA ALA A 197 -8.16 -15.92 -4.12
C ALA A 197 -8.72 -14.90 -5.12
N ALA A 198 -7.89 -13.92 -5.49
CA ALA A 198 -8.29 -12.86 -6.39
C ALA A 198 -8.60 -13.42 -7.79
N GLN A 199 -9.49 -12.76 -8.52
CA GLN A 199 -9.83 -13.12 -9.89
C GLN A 199 -9.10 -12.25 -10.92
N ALA A 200 -8.59 -11.09 -10.50
CA ALA A 200 -7.80 -10.22 -11.37
C ALA A 200 -6.82 -9.34 -10.60
N ILE A 201 -5.78 -8.91 -11.31
CA ILE A 201 -4.86 -7.85 -10.89
C ILE A 201 -5.09 -6.61 -11.77
N PHE A 202 -5.43 -5.48 -11.15
CA PHE A 202 -5.46 -4.18 -11.80
C PHE A 202 -4.17 -3.43 -11.49
N TYR A 203 -3.29 -3.33 -12.47
CA TYR A 203 -2.04 -2.58 -12.33
C TYR A 203 -2.24 -1.16 -12.82
N ILE A 204 -2.23 -0.21 -11.88
CA ILE A 204 -2.38 1.21 -12.14
C ILE A 204 -0.99 1.80 -12.38
N HIS A 205 -0.74 2.17 -13.62
CA HIS A 205 0.55 2.66 -14.08
C HIS A 205 0.46 4.16 -14.39
N ILE A 206 1.21 4.97 -13.65
CA ILE A 206 1.35 6.39 -13.92
C ILE A 206 2.41 6.55 -15.01
N LYS A 207 2.06 7.24 -16.11
CA LYS A 207 3.00 7.48 -17.21
C LYS A 207 4.30 8.11 -16.73
N TYR A 208 5.39 7.74 -17.40
CA TYR A 208 6.74 8.22 -17.11
C TYR A 208 7.25 7.84 -15.73
N CYS A 209 6.64 6.84 -15.08
CA CYS A 209 7.22 6.21 -13.90
C CYS A 209 8.30 5.22 -14.35
N GLU A 210 9.49 5.76 -14.70
CA GLU A 210 10.60 4.98 -15.29
C GLU A 210 10.92 3.72 -14.49
N SER A 211 10.88 3.79 -13.15
CA SER A 211 11.06 2.60 -12.31
C SER A 211 10.08 1.48 -12.65
N GLN A 212 8.79 1.79 -12.73
CA GLN A 212 7.78 0.79 -13.08
C GLN A 212 7.90 0.32 -14.53
N ASP A 213 8.34 1.18 -15.44
CA ASP A 213 8.57 0.82 -16.84
C ASP A 213 9.65 -0.25 -16.99
N TYR A 214 10.64 -0.28 -16.10
CA TYR A 214 11.64 -1.35 -16.06
C TYR A 214 11.04 -2.72 -15.69
N ASP A 215 10.16 -2.77 -14.69
CA ASP A 215 9.65 -4.03 -14.13
C ASP A 215 8.41 -4.57 -14.87
N LEU A 216 7.60 -3.68 -15.45
CA LEU A 216 6.30 -4.02 -16.03
C LEU A 216 6.37 -5.07 -17.17
N PRO A 217 7.38 -5.09 -18.07
CA PRO A 217 7.52 -6.14 -19.07
C PRO A 217 7.63 -7.54 -18.46
N ASP A 218 8.42 -7.69 -17.40
CA ASP A 218 8.61 -8.97 -16.69
C ASP A 218 7.37 -9.38 -15.91
N ILE A 219 6.71 -8.43 -15.24
CA ILE A 219 5.43 -8.67 -14.56
C ILE A 219 4.39 -9.17 -15.57
N LYS A 220 4.20 -8.48 -16.70
CA LYS A 220 3.24 -8.87 -17.74
C LYS A 220 3.55 -10.26 -18.32
N ARG A 221 4.83 -10.54 -18.56
CA ARG A 221 5.27 -11.85 -19.06
C ARG A 221 4.91 -12.94 -18.05
N LYS A 222 5.24 -12.74 -16.78
CA LYS A 222 4.99 -13.74 -15.74
C LYS A 222 3.51 -13.96 -15.48
N MET A 223 2.67 -12.92 -15.45
CA MET A 223 1.22 -13.11 -15.28
C MET A 223 0.61 -13.95 -16.41
N ARG A 224 1.07 -13.75 -17.66
CA ARG A 224 0.62 -14.60 -18.79
C ARG A 224 1.07 -16.05 -18.65
N GLU A 225 2.32 -16.28 -18.25
CA GLU A 225 2.86 -17.63 -18.01
C GLU A 225 2.07 -18.37 -16.91
N GLU A 226 1.66 -17.66 -15.86
CA GLU A 226 0.88 -18.22 -14.74
C GLU A 226 -0.64 -18.27 -15.00
N GLY A 227 -1.10 -17.75 -16.14
CA GLY A 227 -2.54 -17.66 -16.46
C GLY A 227 -3.32 -16.71 -15.55
N ILE A 228 -2.65 -15.73 -14.95
CA ILE A 228 -3.26 -14.74 -14.04
C ILE A 228 -3.86 -13.59 -14.85
N PRO A 229 -5.17 -13.31 -14.74
CA PRO A 229 -5.79 -12.16 -15.38
C PRO A 229 -5.23 -10.85 -14.82
N MET A 230 -4.61 -10.05 -15.70
CA MET A 230 -4.04 -8.76 -15.33
C MET A 230 -4.38 -7.70 -16.37
N LEU A 231 -4.92 -6.57 -15.92
CA LEU A 231 -5.12 -5.37 -16.73
C LEU A 231 -4.16 -4.28 -16.29
N VAL A 232 -3.43 -3.70 -17.24
CA VAL A 232 -2.68 -2.46 -17.00
C VAL A 232 -3.54 -1.27 -17.39
N VAL A 233 -3.89 -0.45 -16.41
CA VAL A 233 -4.60 0.83 -16.59
C VAL A 233 -3.55 1.93 -16.51
N GLU A 234 -3.29 2.56 -17.65
CA GLU A 234 -2.34 3.67 -17.75
C GLU A 234 -3.05 5.00 -17.43
N THR A 235 -2.40 5.84 -16.64
CA THR A 235 -2.97 7.08 -16.10
C THR A 235 -1.90 8.16 -15.89
N GLU A 236 -2.33 9.35 -15.48
CA GLU A 236 -1.54 10.55 -15.20
C GLU A 236 -2.16 11.27 -13.98
N TYR A 237 -1.37 12.03 -13.20
CA TYR A 237 -1.86 12.70 -11.98
C TYR A 237 -3.02 13.68 -12.21
N GLN A 238 -3.20 14.16 -13.43
CA GLN A 238 -4.28 15.07 -13.83
C GLN A 238 -5.13 14.47 -14.95
N SER A 239 -5.22 13.14 -15.01
CA SER A 239 -5.88 12.44 -16.11
C SER A 239 -7.34 12.86 -16.26
N THR A 240 -7.73 13.21 -17.48
CA THR A 240 -9.10 13.55 -17.86
C THR A 240 -9.81 12.39 -18.58
N HIS A 241 -9.14 11.24 -18.71
CA HIS A 241 -9.58 10.14 -19.57
C HIS A 241 -10.35 9.02 -18.84
N LEU A 242 -11.15 9.36 -17.83
CA LEU A 242 -11.90 8.38 -17.03
C LEU A 242 -12.83 7.49 -17.87
N ALA A 243 -13.50 8.05 -18.87
CA ALA A 243 -14.39 7.29 -19.75
C ALA A 243 -13.65 6.19 -20.52
N LEU A 244 -12.42 6.47 -20.98
CA LEU A 244 -11.59 5.47 -21.67
C LEU A 244 -11.13 4.38 -20.71
N MET A 245 -10.75 4.74 -19.47
CA MET A 245 -10.37 3.76 -18.45
C MET A 245 -11.54 2.85 -18.10
N LYS A 246 -12.75 3.43 -17.94
CA LYS A 246 -13.99 2.71 -17.68
C LYS A 246 -14.23 1.63 -18.73
N THR A 247 -14.27 2.01 -20.01
CA THR A 247 -14.49 1.05 -21.10
C THR A 247 -13.43 -0.07 -21.12
N ARG A 248 -12.17 0.23 -20.80
CA ARG A 248 -11.12 -0.80 -20.74
C ARG A 248 -11.30 -1.77 -19.57
N ILE A 249 -11.73 -1.27 -18.42
CA ILE A 249 -12.00 -2.08 -17.22
C ILE A 249 -13.23 -2.98 -17.48
N GLU A 250 -14.33 -2.41 -17.98
CA GLU A 250 -15.54 -3.15 -18.36
C GLU A 250 -15.23 -4.25 -19.37
N ALA A 251 -14.57 -3.90 -20.49
CA ALA A 251 -14.23 -4.87 -21.54
C ALA A 251 -13.30 -5.98 -21.04
N PHE A 252 -12.38 -5.67 -20.12
CA PHE A 252 -11.54 -6.68 -19.49
C PHE A 252 -12.35 -7.63 -18.60
N CYS A 253 -13.23 -7.10 -17.75
CA CYS A 253 -14.07 -7.92 -16.88
C CYS A 253 -15.03 -8.80 -17.69
N GLU A 254 -15.61 -8.27 -18.77
CA GLU A 254 -16.51 -9.02 -19.66
C GLU A 254 -15.74 -10.13 -20.39
N ALA A 255 -14.67 -9.77 -21.11
CA ALA A 255 -13.98 -10.70 -22.00
C ALA A 255 -13.08 -11.72 -21.28
N VAL A 256 -12.50 -11.35 -20.13
CA VAL A 256 -11.51 -12.20 -19.42
C VAL A 256 -12.13 -12.89 -18.22
N LEU A 257 -13.07 -12.25 -17.52
CA LEU A 257 -13.69 -12.81 -16.31
C LEU A 257 -15.12 -13.30 -16.52
N GLY A 258 -15.76 -12.95 -17.65
CA GLY A 258 -17.18 -13.25 -17.89
C GLY A 258 -18.11 -12.49 -16.95
N ARG A 259 -17.72 -11.28 -16.50
CA ARG A 259 -18.47 -10.44 -15.57
C ARG A 259 -18.88 -9.13 -16.24
N VAL A 260 -20.12 -8.70 -16.03
CA VAL A 260 -20.66 -7.40 -16.45
C VAL A 260 -21.23 -6.70 -15.23
#